data_AF-A0A966K5N6-F1
#
_entry.id   AF-A0A966K5N6-F1
#
_cell.length_a   1.000
_cell.length_b   1.000
_cell.length_c   1.000
_cell.angle_alpha   90.00
_cell.angle_beta   90.00
_cell.angle_gamma   90.00
#
_symmetry.space_group_name_H-M   'P 1'
#
loop_
_entity.id
_entity.type
_entity.pdbx_description
1 polymer ?
#
loop_
_entity_poly.entity_id
_entity_poly.type
_entity_poly.pdbx_seq_one_letter_code
_entity_poly.pdbx_strand_id
1 'polypeptide(L)' 'MHDLVTRKLCILGSTGSIGVNTLDVIRAHPDQFKVTALTAGRQIERLAEQCLEFKPKIAVVHSAADAKTL' A
#
# COMPACT_ATOMS: atom_id res chain seq x y z
N MET A 1 -10.19 -24.55 14.74
CA MET A 1 -9.51 -23.24 14.86
C MET A 1 -8.70 -23.10 13.58
N HIS A 2 -9.18 -22.37 12.57
CA HIS A 2 -8.35 -22.11 11.40
C HIS A 2 -7.26 -21.13 11.85
N ASP A 3 -5.99 -21.53 11.75
CA ASP A 3 -4.89 -20.58 11.81
C ASP A 3 -5.13 -19.54 10.73
N LEU A 4 -5.53 -18.33 11.12
CA LEU A 4 -5.68 -17.22 10.20
C LEU A 4 -4.27 -16.73 9.86
N VAL A 5 -3.66 -17.35 8.85
CA VAL A 5 -2.43 -16.84 8.26
C VAL A 5 -2.76 -15.50 7.60
N THR A 6 -2.24 -14.41 8.16
CA THR A 6 -2.39 -13.06 7.58
C THR A 6 -1.86 -13.04 6.15
N ARG A 7 -2.72 -12.66 5.20
CA ARG A 7 -2.40 -12.59 3.77
C ARG A 7 -1.57 -11.35 3.49
N LYS A 8 -0.43 -11.52 2.82
CA LYS A 8 0.47 -10.43 2.45
C LYS A 8 0.13 -9.93 1.05
N LEU A 9 0.00 -8.61 0.89
CA LEU A 9 -0.45 -8.00 -0.35
C LEU A 9 0.55 -6.97 -0.88
N CYS A 10 0.77 -6.99 -2.19
CA CYS A 10 1.42 -5.94 -2.95
C CYS A 10 0.35 -5.24 -3.80
N ILE A 11 0.25 -3.91 -3.72
CA ILE A 11 -0.75 -3.14 -4.45
C ILE A 11 -0.05 -2.30 -5.53
N LEU A 12 -0.29 -2.67 -6.79
CA LEU A 12 0.21 -1.95 -7.95
C LEU A 12 -0.76 -0.81 -8.30
N GLY A 13 -0.35 0.44 -8.08
CA GLY A 13 -1.21 1.60 -8.27
C GLY A 13 -2.15 1.88 -7.08
N SER A 14 -1.60 1.93 -5.86
CA SER A 14 -2.35 2.14 -4.61
C SER A 14 -3.07 3.47 -4.52
N THR A 15 -2.66 4.47 -5.31
CA THR A 15 -3.26 5.82 -5.34
C THR A 15 -4.37 5.95 -6.39
N GLY A 16 -4.59 4.93 -7.23
CA GLY A 16 -5.72 4.87 -8.15
C GLY A 16 -6.98 4.33 -7.47
N SER A 17 -8.15 4.45 -8.11
CA SER A 17 -9.44 4.08 -7.51
C SER A 17 -9.49 2.65 -6.98
N ILE A 18 -8.98 1.67 -7.74
CA ILE A 18 -8.93 0.27 -7.29
C ILE A 18 -7.99 0.10 -6.10
N GLY A 19 -6.82 0.73 -6.14
CA GLY A 19 -5.84 0.69 -5.04
C GLY A 19 -6.40 1.27 -3.74
N VAL A 20 -7.08 2.40 -3.83
CA VAL A 20 -7.71 3.08 -2.68
C VAL A 20 -8.81 2.22 -2.09
N ASN A 21 -9.72 1.71 -2.92
CA ASN A 21 -10.79 0.83 -2.46
C ASN A 21 -10.22 -0.48 -1.86
N THR A 22 -9.11 -0.99 -2.41
CA THR A 22 -8.42 -2.15 -1.84
C THR A 22 -7.88 -1.84 -0.44
N LEU A 23 -7.30 -0.66 -0.25
CA LEU A 23 -6.83 -0.20 1.06
C LEU A 23 -7.99 -0.04 2.06
N ASP A 24 -9.18 0.38 1.63
CA ASP A 24 -10.37 0.44 2.48
C ASP A 24 -10.78 -0.94 3.01
N VAL A 25 -10.72 -1.98 2.16
CA VAL A 25 -10.98 -3.37 2.59
C VAL A 25 -9.91 -3.83 3.59
N ILE A 26 -8.64 -3.47 3.39
CA ILE A 26 -7.56 -3.81 4.31
C ILE A 26 -7.74 -3.09 5.65
N ARG A 27 -8.16 -1.82 5.67
CA ARG A 27 -8.51 -1.08 6.90
C ARG A 27 -9.63 -1.75 7.68
N ALA A 28 -10.63 -2.29 6.98
CA ALA A 28 -11.76 -2.97 7.61
C ALA A 28 -11.39 -4.36 8.19
N HIS A 29 -10.28 -4.96 7.73
CA HIS A 29 -9.86 -6.33 8.10
C HIS A 29 -8.35 -6.43 8.40
N PRO A 30 -7.83 -5.66 9.37
CA PRO A 30 -6.38 -5.55 9.63
C PRO A 30 -5.75 -6.85 10.19
N ASP A 31 -6.56 -7.76 10.74
CA ASP A 31 -6.15 -9.08 11.22
C ASP A 31 -5.94 -10.07 10.05
N GLN A 32 -6.60 -9.85 8.92
CA GLN A 32 -6.58 -10.76 7.77
C GLN A 32 -5.53 -10.38 6.72
N PHE A 33 -5.13 -9.10 6.67
CA PHE A 33 -4.29 -8.57 5.61
C PHE A 33 -3.12 -7.75 6.13
N LYS A 34 -1.99 -7.85 5.43
CA LYS A 34 -0.81 -7.02 5.67
C LYS A 34 -0.27 -6.50 4.34
N VAL A 35 -0.16 -5.18 4.22
CA VAL A 35 0.48 -4.56 3.07
C VAL A 35 1.99 -4.76 3.17
N THR A 36 2.58 -5.39 2.16
CA THR A 36 4.04 -5.54 2.05
C THR A 36 4.66 -4.51 1.13
N ALA A 37 3.95 -4.10 0.08
CA ALA A 37 4.42 -3.10 -0.86
C ALA A 37 3.28 -2.26 -1.42
N LEU A 38 3.54 -0.97 -1.61
CA LEU A 38 2.66 -0.03 -2.31
C LEU A 38 3.40 0.58 -3.49
N THR A 39 2.70 0.80 -4.59
CA THR A 39 3.27 1.50 -5.74
C THR A 39 2.36 2.63 -6.20
N ALA A 40 2.95 3.74 -6.64
CA ALA A 40 2.23 4.83 -7.26
C ALA A 40 2.96 5.36 -8.50
N GLY A 41 2.17 5.93 -9.43
CA GLY A 41 2.71 6.62 -10.59
C GLY A 41 3.22 8.01 -10.23
N ARG A 42 2.31 8.98 -10.12
CA ARG A 42 2.63 10.41 -9.91
C ARG A 42 2.11 11.01 -8.61
N GLN A 43 1.20 10.32 -7.90
CA GLN A 43 0.59 10.83 -6.67
C GLN A 43 1.49 10.50 -5.46
N ILE A 44 2.66 11.14 -5.38
CA ILE A 44 3.71 10.80 -4.40
C ILE A 44 3.28 11.13 -2.97
N GLU A 45 2.68 12.30 -2.74
CA GLU A 45 2.19 12.70 -1.40
C GLU A 45 1.17 11.70 -0.86
N ARG A 46 0.22 11.28 -1.70
CA ARG A 46 -0.77 10.27 -1.32
C ARG A 46 -0.13 8.90 -1.05
N LEU A 47 0.90 8.53 -1.81
CA LEU A 47 1.67 7.32 -1.53
C LEU A 47 2.36 7.43 -0.16
N ALA A 48 2.93 8.58 0.19
CA ALA A 48 3.57 8.82 1.48
C ALA A 48 2.55 8.66 2.63
N GLU A 49 1.36 9.24 2.52
CA GLU A 49 0.27 9.07 3.48
C GLU A 49 -0.08 7.59 3.67
N GLN A 50 -0.25 6.85 2.57
CA GLN A 50 -0.53 5.42 2.61
C GLN A 50 0.64 4.63 3.23
N CYS A 51 1.89 4.99 2.95
CA CYS A 51 3.05 4.37 3.58
C CYS A 51 3.10 4.64 5.09
N LEU A 52 2.73 5.83 5.53
CA LEU A 52 2.65 6.17 6.95
C LEU A 52 1.56 5.38 7.67
N GLU A 53 0.43 5.13 7.02
CA GLU A 53 -0.67 4.34 7.57
C GLU A 53 -0.35 2.84 7.61
N PHE A 54 -0.02 2.25 6.45
CA PHE A 54 0.08 0.79 6.30
C PHE A 54 1.46 0.22 6.58
N LYS A 55 2.47 1.08 6.77
CA LYS A 55 3.86 0.72 7.05
C LYS A 55 4.39 -0.42 6.15
N PRO A 56 4.25 -0.32 4.81
CA PRO A 56 4.78 -1.33 3.90
C PRO A 56 6.30 -1.41 4.03
N LYS A 57 6.87 -2.58 3.72
CA LYS A 57 8.32 -2.76 3.69
C LYS A 57 8.97 -2.08 2.48
N ILE A 58 8.20 -1.90 1.41
CA ILE A 58 8.68 -1.40 0.12
C ILE A 58 7.67 -0.39 -0.42
N ALA A 59 8.15 0.76 -0.87
CA ALA A 59 7.39 1.68 -1.70
C ALA A 59 8.07 1.81 -3.07
N VAL A 60 7.29 1.79 -4.14
CA VAL A 60 7.80 1.89 -5.52
C VAL A 60 7.16 3.07 -6.22
N VAL A 61 7.99 3.87 -6.88
CA VAL A 61 7.60 5.05 -7.64
C VAL A 61 8.14 4.97 -9.05
N HIS A 62 7.64 5.81 -9.95
CA HIS A 62 7.94 5.73 -11.38
C HIS A 62 9.39 6.11 -11.71
N SER A 63 10.00 7.06 -10.98
CA SER A 63 11.35 7.54 -11.26
C SER A 63 12.20 7.70 -10.00
N ALA A 64 13.52 7.76 -10.19
CA ALA A 64 14.46 8.04 -9.11
C ALA A 64 14.30 9.46 -8.51
N ALA A 65 13.73 10.40 -9.27
CA ALA A 65 13.44 11.74 -8.76
C ALA A 65 12.27 11.70 -7.76
N ASP A 66 11.20 10.99 -8.11
CA ASP A 66 10.04 10.79 -7.23
C ASP A 66 10.42 10.10 -5.92
N ALA A 67 11.41 9.19 -5.98
CA ALA A 67 11.88 8.46 -4.80
C ALA A 67 12.58 9.37 -3.77
N LYS A 68 13.07 10.53 -4.19
CA LYS A 68 13.71 11.51 -3.30
C LYS A 68 12.69 12.41 -2.59
N THR A 69 11.46 12.44 -3.09
CA THR A 69 10.38 13.28 -2.57
C THR A 69 9.30 12.47 -1.86
N LEU A 70 9.46 11.14 -1.79
CA LEU A 70 8.61 10.23 -1.01
C LEU A 70 9.15 10.11 0.42
#